data_AF-A0A918JCM7-F1
#
_entry.id   AF-A0A918JCM7-F1
#
_cell.length_a   1.000
_cell.length_b   1.000
_cell.length_c   1.000
_cell.angle_alpha   90.00
_cell.angle_beta   90.00
_cell.angle_gamma   90.00
#
_symmetry.space_group_name_H-M   'P 1'
#
loop_
_entity.id
_entity.type
_entity.pdbx_description
1 polymer ?
#
loop_
_entity_poly.entity_id
_entity_poly.type
_entity_poly.pdbx_seq_one_letter_code
_entity_poly.pdbx_strand_id
1 'polypeptide(L)'
;MVTEIPRAAVCAAGEPPAHADTLRADADLMDDCARRLLGTAAMLTACPAAPRWSGPALARQAAACTTAARQLRAAAEALSPPTRAGA
;
A
#
# COMPACT_ATOMS: atom_id res chain seq x y z
N MET A 1 9.71 30.99 15.20
CA MET A 1 8.40 30.66 14.59
C MET A 1 8.45 29.18 14.25
N VAL A 2 7.99 28.32 15.16
CA VAL A 2 8.00 26.85 14.99
C VAL A 2 6.55 26.46 14.71
N THR A 3 6.27 26.02 13.50
CA THR A 3 4.98 25.44 13.15
C THR A 3 4.90 24.05 13.78
N GLU A 4 4.30 23.96 14.96
CA GLU A 4 3.88 22.68 15.52
C GLU A 4 2.81 22.08 14.63
N ILE A 5 3.17 21.01 13.91
CA ILE A 5 2.21 20.21 13.16
C ILE A 5 1.26 19.58 14.19
N PRO A 6 -0.06 19.79 14.10
CA PRO A 6 -0.98 19.24 15.07
C PRO A 6 -0.91 17.72 14.99
N ARG A 7 -0.36 17.09 16.05
CA ARG A 7 -0.37 15.65 16.31
C ARG A 7 -1.79 15.05 16.39
N ALA A 8 -2.82 15.86 16.17
CA ALA A 8 -4.23 15.47 16.10
C ALA A 8 -4.54 14.44 14.98
N ALA A 9 -3.66 14.28 13.97
CA ALA A 9 -3.83 13.25 12.94
C ALA A 9 -3.34 11.84 13.37
N VAL A 10 -2.65 11.72 14.51
CA VAL A 10 -2.09 10.43 14.97
C VAL A 10 -3.00 9.69 15.96
N CYS A 11 -4.07 10.34 16.44
CA CYS A 11 -5.02 9.73 17.39
C CYS A 11 -6.46 9.81 16.89
N ALA A 12 -6.73 9.37 15.66
CA ALA A 12 -8.04 8.78 15.38
C ALA A 12 -8.06 7.40 16.02
N ALA A 13 -8.12 7.36 17.35
CA ALA A 13 -8.45 6.18 18.15
C ALA A 13 -9.95 5.87 17.98
N GLY A 14 -10.39 5.72 16.74
CA GLY A 14 -11.51 4.86 16.42
C GLY A 14 -11.00 3.43 16.53
N GLU A 15 -11.71 2.64 17.32
CA GLU A 15 -11.42 1.27 17.75
C GLU A 15 -10.41 0.48 16.87
N PRO A 16 -9.47 -0.27 17.47
CA PRO A 16 -8.48 -1.08 16.74
C PRO A 16 -8.99 -1.83 15.50
N PRO A 17 -10.23 -2.38 15.45
CA PRO A 17 -10.81 -2.91 14.20
C PRO A 17 -10.96 -1.90 13.06
N ALA A 18 -11.41 -0.66 13.32
CA ALA A 18 -11.54 0.37 12.29
C ALA A 18 -10.17 0.78 11.71
N HIS A 19 -9.12 0.72 12.54
CA HIS A 19 -7.75 0.94 12.07
C HIS A 19 -7.24 -0.22 11.20
N ALA A 20 -7.54 -1.47 11.57
CA ALA A 20 -7.21 -2.63 10.75
C ALA A 20 -7.88 -2.58 9.36
N ASP A 21 -9.15 -2.16 9.29
CA ASP A 21 -9.85 -2.01 8.01
C ASP A 21 -9.26 -0.90 7.14
N THR A 22 -8.81 0.20 7.75
CA THR A 22 -8.09 1.27 7.04
C THR A 22 -6.79 0.73 6.44
N LEU A 23 -6.01 -0.04 7.20
CA LEU A 23 -4.77 -0.65 6.72
C LEU A 23 -5.00 -1.66 5.59
N ARG A 24 -6.10 -2.41 5.63
CA ARG A 24 -6.51 -3.29 4.53
C ARG A 24 -6.86 -2.49 3.27
N ALA A 25 -7.63 -1.42 3.41
CA ALA A 25 -7.95 -0.53 2.29
C ALA A 25 -6.69 0.09 1.68
N ASP A 26 -5.74 0.55 2.50
CA ASP A 26 -4.45 1.07 2.05
C ASP A 26 -3.63 0.00 1.31
N ALA A 27 -3.66 -1.25 1.78
CA ALA A 27 -2.99 -2.35 1.10
C ALA A 27 -3.58 -2.62 -0.29
N ASP A 28 -4.92 -2.55 -0.41
CA ASP A 28 -5.59 -2.75 -1.70
C ASP A 28 -5.32 -1.60 -2.67
N LEU A 29 -5.20 -0.35 -2.18
CA LEU A 29 -4.74 0.78 -2.97
C LEU A 29 -3.29 0.59 -3.46
N MET A 30 -2.40 0.06 -2.61
CA MET A 30 -1.03 -0.23 -3.01
C MET A 30 -0.94 -1.34 -4.07
N ASP A 31 -1.75 -2.39 -3.96
CA ASP A 31 -1.81 -3.44 -4.98
C ASP A 31 -2.42 -2.95 -6.29
N ASP A 32 -3.44 -2.09 -6.24
CA ASP A 32 -3.97 -1.47 -7.45
C ASP A 32 -2.95 -0.57 -8.14
N CYS A 33 -2.22 0.23 -7.36
CA CYS A 33 -1.10 1.03 -7.85
C CYS A 33 -0.05 0.13 -8.54
N ALA A 34 0.33 -0.99 -7.90
CA ALA A 34 1.27 -1.95 -8.48
C ALA A 34 0.77 -2.51 -9.83
N ARG A 35 -0.51 -2.90 -9.93
CA ARG A 35 -1.10 -3.38 -11.18
C ARG A 35 -1.06 -2.32 -12.28
N ARG A 36 -1.43 -1.07 -11.96
CA ARG A 36 -1.41 0.05 -12.91
C ARG A 36 0.01 0.37 -13.39
N LEU A 37 0.99 0.31 -12.50
CA LEU A 37 2.41 0.49 -12.84
C LEU A 37 2.90 -0.62 -13.77
N LEU A 38 2.54 -1.87 -13.53
CA LEU A 38 2.89 -3.00 -14.40
C LEU A 38 2.23 -2.91 -15.77
N GLY A 39 0.95 -2.52 -15.83
CA GLY A 39 0.25 -2.26 -17.09
C GLY A 39 0.94 -1.17 -17.91
N THR A 40 1.33 -0.07 -17.24
CA THR A 40 2.09 1.02 -17.85
C THR A 40 3.47 0.55 -18.33
N ALA A 41 4.17 -0.25 -17.52
CA ALA A 41 5.46 -0.83 -17.88
C ALA A 41 5.35 -1.67 -19.15
N ALA A 42 4.33 -2.53 -19.25
CA ALA A 42 4.07 -3.35 -20.43
C ALA A 42 3.80 -2.49 -21.67
N MET A 43 2.97 -1.44 -21.55
CA MET A 43 2.72 -0.50 -22.64
C MET A 43 3.99 0.20 -23.11
N LEU A 44 4.85 0.65 -22.18
CA LEU A 44 6.11 1.31 -22.51
C LEU A 44 7.12 0.33 -23.10
N THR A 45 7.18 -0.91 -22.65
CA THR A 45 8.03 -1.95 -23.25
C THR A 45 7.63 -2.25 -24.69
N ALA A 46 6.35 -2.16 -25.03
CA ALA A 46 5.86 -2.31 -26.40
C ALA A 46 6.09 -1.05 -27.28
N CYS A 47 6.45 0.09 -26.68
CA CYS A 47 6.65 1.35 -27.39
C CYS A 47 8.13 1.54 -27.77
N PRO A 48 8.49 1.55 -29.08
CA PRO A 48 9.87 1.69 -29.51
C PRO A 48 10.46 3.09 -29.21
N ALA A 49 9.62 4.10 -28.99
CA ALA A 49 10.03 5.44 -28.60
C ALA A 49 10.24 5.60 -27.08
N ALA A 50 9.84 4.61 -26.27
CA ALA A 50 9.99 4.70 -24.82
C ALA A 50 11.43 4.46 -24.38
N PRO A 51 11.92 5.16 -23.34
CA PRO A 51 13.23 4.89 -22.78
C PRO A 51 13.31 3.45 -22.24
N ARG A 52 14.38 2.73 -22.60
CA ARG A 52 14.59 1.32 -22.20
C ARG A 52 14.60 1.11 -20.69
N TRP A 53 14.92 2.13 -19.91
CA TRP A 53 14.97 2.06 -18.45
C TRP A 53 13.60 2.19 -17.78
N SER A 54 12.58 2.70 -18.48
CA SER A 54 11.27 3.01 -17.89
C SER A 54 10.50 1.76 -17.47
N GLY A 55 10.46 0.72 -18.29
CA GLY A 55 9.80 -0.56 -17.95
C GLY A 55 10.38 -1.19 -16.68
N PRO A 56 11.70 -1.45 -16.60
CA PRO A 56 12.34 -1.98 -15.40
C PRO A 56 12.18 -1.08 -14.16
N ALA A 57 12.18 0.24 -14.31
CA ALA A 57 11.97 1.16 -13.18
C ALA A 57 10.55 1.05 -12.62
N LEU A 58 9.53 1.02 -13.48
CA LEU A 58 8.13 0.85 -13.08
C LEU A 58 7.88 -0.53 -12.44
N ALA A 59 8.53 -1.58 -12.95
CA ALA A 59 8.45 -2.91 -12.34
C ALA A 59 9.03 -2.94 -10.91
N ARG A 60 10.15 -2.25 -10.67
CA ARG A 60 10.71 -2.11 -9.31
C ARG A 60 9.77 -1.33 -8.39
N GLN A 61 9.15 -0.27 -8.89
CA GLN A 61 8.18 0.52 -8.13
C GLN A 61 6.94 -0.32 -7.78
N ALA A 62 6.43 -1.11 -8.73
CA ALA A 62 5.32 -2.03 -8.47
C ALA A 62 5.66 -3.06 -7.38
N ALA A 63 6.87 -3.64 -7.41
CA ALA A 63 7.33 -4.56 -6.38
C ALA A 63 7.43 -3.90 -4.98
N ALA A 64 7.84 -2.63 -4.92
CA ALA A 64 7.84 -1.87 -3.68
C ALA A 64 6.41 -1.64 -3.15
N CYS A 65 5.46 -1.28 -4.03
CA CYS A 65 4.04 -1.15 -3.68
C CYS A 65 3.46 -2.48 -3.15
N THR A 66 3.71 -3.61 -3.81
CA THR A 66 3.26 -4.93 -3.33
C THR A 66 3.89 -5.30 -1.98
N THR A 67 5.14 -4.91 -1.75
CA THR A 67 5.80 -5.13 -0.45
C THR A 67 5.13 -4.30 0.65
N ALA A 68 4.83 -3.02 0.38
CA ALA A 68 4.09 -2.18 1.30
C ALA A 68 2.68 -2.74 1.59
N ALA A 69 1.94 -3.17 0.56
CA ALA A 69 0.64 -3.82 0.71
C ALA A 69 0.70 -5.03 1.66
N ARG A 70 1.73 -5.88 1.50
CA ARG A 70 1.94 -7.02 2.40
C ARG A 70 2.22 -6.61 3.84
N GLN A 71 3.01 -5.56 4.06
CA GLN A 71 3.29 -5.05 5.40
C GLN A 71 2.04 -4.45 6.05
N LEU A 72 1.24 -3.72 5.29
CA LEU A 72 -0.04 -3.16 5.76
C LEU A 72 -1.02 -4.26 6.15
N ARG A 73 -1.14 -5.32 5.34
CA ARG A 73 -1.96 -6.50 5.70
C ARG A 73 -1.45 -7.18 6.96
N ALA A 74 -0.13 -7.39 7.08
CA ALA A 74 0.45 -7.98 8.28
C ALA A 74 0.19 -7.14 9.54
N ALA A 75 0.24 -5.81 9.41
CA ALA A 75 -0.11 -4.89 10.50
C ALA A 75 -1.61 -4.96 10.83
N ALA A 76 -2.49 -5.00 9.83
CA ALA A 76 -3.94 -5.15 10.03
C ALA A 76 -4.30 -6.46 10.74
N GLU A 77 -3.63 -7.55 10.40
CA GLU A 77 -3.81 -8.84 11.07
C GLU A 77 -3.30 -8.80 12.52
N ALA A 78 -2.18 -8.13 12.80
CA ALA A 78 -1.68 -7.96 14.16
C ALA A 78 -2.61 -7.11 15.06
N LEU A 79 -3.41 -6.22 14.44
CA LEU A 79 -4.38 -5.36 15.12
C LEU A 79 -5.77 -6.00 15.23
N SER A 80 -6.05 -7.04 14.45
CA SER A 80 -7.30 -7.78 14.53
C SER A 80 -7.26 -8.69 15.76
N PRO A 81 -8.23 -8.61 16.69
CA PRO A 81 -8.28 -9.54 17.80
C PRO A 81 -8.40 -10.97 17.24
N PRO A 82 -7.73 -11.98 17.83
CA PRO A 82 -7.91 -13.35 17.41
C PRO A 82 -9.39 -13.67 17.52
N THR A 83 -10.03 -13.90 16.38
CA THR A 83 -11.40 -14.40 16.36
C THR A 83 -11.36 -15.67 17.19
N ARG A 84 -12.06 -15.71 18.34
CA ARG A 84 -12.21 -16.95 19.10
C ARG A 84 -13.03 -17.91 18.25
N ALA A 85 -12.37 -18.60 17.35
CA ALA A 85 -12.84 -19.86 16.79
C ALA A 85 -12.58 -20.90 17.89
N GLY A 86 -13.58 -21.09 18.76
CA GLY A 86 -13.45 -22.01 19.88
C GLY A 86 -14.76 -22.22 20.62
N ALA A 87 -15.45 -23.28 20.18
CA ALA A 87 -16.45 -24.11 20.88
C ALA A 87 -17.82 -23.51 21.24
#